data_AF-A0A0D9YJL7-F1
#
_entry.id   AF-A0A0D9YJL7-F1
#
_cell.length_a   1.000
_cell.length_b   1.000
_cell.length_c   1.000
_cell.angle_alpha   90.00
_cell.angle_beta   90.00
_cell.angle_gamma   90.00
#
_symmetry.space_group_name_H-M   'P 1'
#
loop_
_entity.id
_entity.type
_entity.pdbx_description
1 polymer ?
#
loop_
_entity_poly.entity_id
_entity_poly.type
_entity_poly.pdbx_seq_one_letter_code
_entity_poly.pdbx_strand_id
1 'polypeptide(L)'
;MEDQPWFRVQKEYKILKKEGRYNVRAVVEVALSGEVYLIIDGASHKSEYRIIDAGGEVLAEIRRKQTDAGVVLGDDVLTLTVGPTADRLLVVGLVVVCGLLDRCI
;
A
#
# COMPACT_ATOMS: atom_id res chain seq x y z
N MET A 1 5.42 19.52 -24.50
CA MET A 1 5.04 18.11 -24.54
C MET A 1 5.57 17.51 -23.24
N GLU A 2 4.93 17.80 -22.10
CA GLU A 2 5.49 17.47 -20.78
C GLU A 2 4.45 17.51 -19.62
N ASP A 3 3.15 17.36 -19.91
CA ASP A 3 2.10 17.50 -18.88
C ASP A 3 1.65 16.16 -18.27
N GLN A 4 2.21 15.02 -18.70
CA GLN A 4 1.80 13.72 -18.15
C GLN A 4 2.67 13.33 -16.94
N PRO A 5 2.07 13.13 -15.75
CA PRO A 5 2.82 12.71 -14.58
C PRO A 5 3.36 11.29 -14.77
N TRP A 6 4.54 11.01 -14.21
CA TRP A 6 5.19 9.69 -14.31
C TRP A 6 4.39 8.58 -13.62
N PHE A 7 3.66 8.94 -12.57
CA PHE A 7 2.71 8.07 -11.91
C PHE A 7 1.56 8.90 -11.35
N ARG A 8 0.42 8.25 -11.15
CA ARG A 8 -0.77 8.86 -10.57
C ARG A 8 -1.20 8.04 -9.37
N VAL A 9 -1.56 8.72 -8.30
CA VAL A 9 -2.07 8.10 -7.07
C VAL A 9 -3.48 8.61 -6.86
N GLN A 10 -4.43 7.68 -6.70
CA GLN A 10 -5.83 7.98 -6.43
C GLN A 10 -6.21 7.37 -5.09
N LYS A 11 -6.54 8.23 -4.11
CA LYS A 11 -7.06 7.79 -2.81
C LYS A 11 -8.54 7.47 -2.95
N GLU A 12 -8.95 6.31 -2.46
CA GLU A 12 -10.36 5.92 -2.43
C GLU A 12 -11.04 6.54 -1.20
N TYR A 13 -12.08 7.33 -1.43
CA TYR A 13 -12.88 7.92 -0.35
C TYR A 13 -14.00 6.95 0.01
N LYS A 14 -13.97 6.45 1.25
CA LYS A 14 -14.92 5.47 1.79
C LYS A 14 -16.33 6.05 1.94
N ILE A 15 -17.08 6.18 0.86
CA ILE A 15 -18.49 6.60 0.93
C ILE A 15 -19.41 5.38 1.15
N LEU A 16 -19.05 4.18 0.67
CA LEU A 16 -19.80 2.95 0.91
C LEU A 16 -18.86 1.74 0.99
N LYS A 17 -18.73 1.12 2.16
CA LYS A 17 -18.09 -0.20 2.29
C LYS A 17 -18.94 -1.22 1.54
N LYS A 18 -18.48 -1.70 0.38
CA LYS A 18 -19.11 -2.87 -0.26
C LYS A 18 -18.71 -4.12 0.52
N GLU A 19 -19.68 -4.74 1.18
CA GLU A 19 -19.54 -6.06 1.80
C GLU A 19 -18.92 -7.05 0.80
N GLY A 20 -17.88 -7.77 1.23
CA GLY A 20 -17.25 -8.85 0.46
C GLY A 20 -16.10 -8.46 -0.48
N ARG A 21 -15.66 -7.19 -0.54
CA ARG A 21 -14.44 -6.79 -1.28
C ARG A 21 -13.38 -6.21 -0.34
N TYR A 22 -12.12 -6.39 -0.68
CA TYR A 22 -11.00 -5.73 -0.01
C TYR A 22 -11.23 -4.21 0.06
N ASN A 23 -10.99 -3.59 1.22
CA ASN A 23 -11.06 -2.13 1.34
C ASN A 23 -9.85 -1.53 0.63
N VAL A 24 -10.02 -1.12 -0.63
CA VAL A 24 -8.98 -0.42 -1.38
C VAL A 24 -8.80 0.97 -0.75
N ARG A 25 -7.58 1.26 -0.33
CA ARG A 25 -7.15 2.55 0.21
C ARG A 25 -6.78 3.51 -0.92
N ALA A 26 -6.03 3.00 -1.89
CA ALA A 26 -5.57 3.80 -3.01
C ALA A 26 -5.19 2.91 -4.21
N VAL A 27 -5.16 3.54 -5.38
CA VAL A 27 -4.71 2.97 -6.65
C VAL A 27 -3.51 3.79 -7.11
N VAL A 28 -2.43 3.11 -7.52
CA VAL A 28 -1.24 3.73 -8.11
C VAL A 28 -1.11 3.22 -9.54
N GLU A 29 -1.03 4.14 -10.49
CA GLU A 29 -0.84 3.87 -11.91
C GLU A 29 0.48 4.46 -12.38
N VAL A 30 1.34 3.65 -13.01
CA VAL A 30 2.63 4.09 -13.54
C VAL A 30 2.50 4.33 -15.04
N ALA A 31 2.68 5.57 -15.48
CA ALA A 31 2.37 5.98 -16.85
C ALA A 31 3.25 5.30 -17.92
N LEU A 32 4.52 5.03 -17.59
CA LEU A 32 5.48 4.44 -18.53
C LEU A 32 5.24 2.95 -18.78
N SER A 33 4.87 2.20 -17.75
CA SER A 33 4.65 0.74 -17.84
C SER A 33 3.19 0.36 -18.00
N GLY A 34 2.25 1.26 -17.67
CA GLY A 34 0.83 0.95 -17.57
C GLY A 34 0.49 0.05 -16.37
N GLU A 35 1.45 -0.19 -15.47
CA GLU A 35 1.23 -1.03 -14.30
C GLU A 35 0.32 -0.34 -13.30
N VAL A 36 -0.57 -1.14 -12.72
CA VAL A 36 -1.52 -0.70 -11.70
C VAL A 36 -1.28 -1.50 -10.44
N TYR A 37 -1.15 -0.77 -9.33
CA TYR A 37 -0.98 -1.32 -8.00
C TYR A 37 -2.14 -0.89 -7.12
N LEU A 38 -2.70 -1.84 -6.38
CA LEU A 38 -3.78 -1.58 -5.43
C LEU A 38 -3.22 -1.67 -4.01
N ILE A 39 -3.49 -0.63 -3.22
CA ILE A 39 -3.18 -0.60 -1.79
C ILE A 39 -4.46 -0.98 -1.06
N ILE A 40 -4.41 -2.09 -0.33
CA ILE A 40 -5.56 -2.67 0.38
C ILE A 40 -5.34 -2.56 1.88
N ASP A 41 -6.33 -2.05 2.61
CA ASP A 41 -6.30 -2.02 4.07
C ASP A 41 -6.21 -3.44 4.67
N GLY A 42 -5.40 -3.54 5.73
CA GLY A 42 -5.36 -4.70 6.62
C GLY A 42 -6.66 -4.85 7.40
N ALA A 43 -6.99 -6.08 7.76
CA ALA A 43 -8.20 -6.38 8.53
C ALA A 43 -8.07 -6.01 10.02
N SER A 44 -6.86 -6.03 10.57
CA SER A 44 -6.63 -5.97 12.02
C SER A 44 -6.37 -4.55 12.54
N HIS A 45 -5.68 -3.70 11.78
CA HIS A 45 -5.30 -2.36 12.25
C HIS A 45 -5.21 -1.34 11.12
N LYS A 46 -5.45 -0.05 11.43
CA LYS A 46 -5.50 1.05 10.44
C LYS A 46 -4.15 1.29 9.74
N SER A 47 -3.03 1.01 10.40
CA SER A 47 -1.69 1.18 9.82
C SER A 47 -1.22 -0.02 8.99
N GLU A 48 -1.98 -1.13 8.98
CA GLU A 48 -1.65 -2.32 8.22
C GLU A 48 -2.28 -2.26 6.83
N TYR A 49 -1.54 -2.73 5.84
CA TYR A 49 -2.02 -2.79 4.46
C TYR A 49 -1.20 -3.77 3.63
N ARG A 50 -1.73 -4.10 2.45
CA ARG A 50 -1.03 -4.90 1.42
C ARG A 50 -0.95 -4.10 0.13
N ILE A 51 0.13 -4.33 -0.61
CA ILE A 51 0.32 -3.83 -1.96
C ILE A 51 0.15 -5.03 -2.88
N ILE A 52 -0.82 -4.96 -3.78
CA ILE A 52 -1.07 -5.99 -4.78
C ILE A 52 -0.95 -5.40 -6.18
N ASP A 53 -0.58 -6.23 -7.15
CA ASP A 53 -0.67 -5.86 -8.56
C ASP A 53 -2.11 -6.01 -9.10
N ALA A 54 -2.30 -5.68 -10.38
CA ALA A 54 -3.58 -5.84 -11.08
C ALA A 54 -4.02 -7.31 -11.23
N GLY A 55 -3.09 -8.27 -11.14
CA GLY A 55 -3.36 -9.71 -11.15
C GLY A 55 -3.81 -10.26 -9.80
N GLY A 56 -3.67 -9.48 -8.73
CA GLY A 56 -4.00 -9.87 -7.36
C GLY A 56 -2.82 -10.46 -6.58
N GLU A 57 -1.63 -10.49 -7.16
CA GLU A 57 -0.43 -11.00 -6.49
C GLU A 57 0.02 -10.02 -5.41
N VAL A 58 0.37 -10.55 -4.22
CA VAL A 58 0.82 -9.74 -3.09
C VAL A 58 2.30 -9.44 -3.26
N LEU A 59 2.60 -8.20 -3.64
CA LEU A 59 3.97 -7.70 -3.78
C LEU A 59 4.59 -7.37 -2.42
N ALA A 60 3.77 -6.89 -1.49
CA ALA A 60 4.22 -6.59 -0.14
C ALA A 60 3.10 -6.61 0.88
N GLU A 61 3.47 -6.92 2.11
CA GLU A 61 2.62 -6.85 3.29
C GLU A 61 3.26 -5.99 4.37
N ILE A 62 2.48 -5.05 4.90
CA ILE A 62 2.88 -4.10 5.93
C ILE A 62 2.08 -4.40 7.19
N ARG A 63 2.79 -4.73 8.27
CA ARG A 63 2.23 -5.03 9.59
C ARG A 63 2.83 -4.14 10.67
N ARG A 64 2.16 -4.02 11.82
CA ARG A 64 2.80 -3.44 13.01
C ARG A 64 3.99 -4.28 13.42
N LYS A 65 5.09 -3.61 13.79
CA LYS A 65 6.27 -4.33 14.27
C LYS A 65 6.01 -4.85 15.68
N GLN A 66 6.26 -6.13 15.85
CA GLN A 66 6.20 -6.83 17.13
C GLN A 66 7.59 -7.39 17.43
N THR A 67 8.04 -7.27 18.68
CA THR A 67 9.28 -7.91 19.12
C THR A 67 9.08 -9.43 19.25
N ASP A 68 10.17 -10.19 19.29
CA ASP A 68 10.11 -11.65 19.48
C ASP A 68 9.43 -12.05 20.80
N ALA A 69 9.45 -11.16 21.81
CA ALA A 69 8.75 -11.32 23.09
C ALA A 69 7.26 -10.96 23.03
N GLY A 70 6.75 -10.54 21.87
CA GLY A 70 5.34 -10.21 21.66
C GLY A 70 4.96 -8.76 21.92
N VAL A 71 5.91 -7.87 22.17
CA VAL A 71 5.63 -6.44 22.43
C VAL A 71 5.38 -5.73 21.10
N VAL A 72 4.18 -5.17 20.95
CA VAL A 72 3.82 -4.35 19.79
C VAL A 72 4.44 -2.96 19.95
N LEU A 73 5.18 -2.50 18.95
CA LEU A 73 5.81 -1.18 18.94
C LEU A 73 4.80 -0.09 18.54
N GLY A 74 5.26 1.16 18.47
CA GLY A 74 4.45 2.31 18.06
C GLY A 74 3.75 2.09 16.70
N ASP A 75 2.65 2.81 16.47
CA ASP A 75 1.85 2.67 15.25
C ASP A 75 2.60 3.09 13.98
N ASP A 76 3.64 3.91 14.15
CA ASP A 76 4.59 4.36 13.14
C ASP A 76 5.74 3.36 12.89
N VAL A 77 5.86 2.32 13.73
CA VAL A 77 6.89 1.29 13.61
C VAL A 77 6.30 0.06 12.93
N LEU A 78 6.68 -0.14 11.67
CA LEU A 78 6.11 -1.16 10.79
C LEU A 78 7.15 -2.20 10.38
N THR A 79 6.69 -3.41 10.12
CA THR A 79 7.43 -4.46 9.43
C THR A 79 6.93 -4.55 7.99
N LEU A 80 7.85 -4.43 7.05
CA LEU A 80 7.61 -4.63 5.62
C LEU A 80 8.10 -6.03 5.21
N THR A 81 7.18 -6.87 4.74
CA THR A 81 7.49 -8.15 4.10
C THR A 81 7.32 -7.99 2.60
N VAL A 82 8.38 -8.27 1.83
CA VAL A 82 8.37 -8.14 0.37
C VAL A 82 8.24 -9.52 -0.26
N GLY A 83 7.38 -9.63 -1.27
CA GLY A 83 7.21 -10.85 -2.06
C GLY A 83 8.51 -11.26 -2.75
N PRO A 84 8.72 -12.57 -2.99
CA PRO A 84 9.99 -13.09 -3.48
C PRO A 84 10.38 -12.57 -4.87
N THR A 85 9.39 -12.26 -5.70
CA THR A 85 9.54 -11.80 -7.09
C THR A 85 9.38 -10.29 -7.24
N ALA A 86 9.04 -9.57 -6.17
CA ALA A 86 8.76 -8.15 -6.23
C ALA A 86 10.06 -7.32 -6.25
N ASP A 87 10.08 -6.25 -7.05
CA ASP A 87 11.16 -5.28 -7.02
C ASP A 87 11.13 -4.51 -5.69
N ARG A 88 12.23 -4.58 -4.94
CA ARG A 88 12.32 -3.98 -3.60
C ARG A 88 12.27 -2.46 -3.63
N LEU A 89 12.84 -1.81 -4.65
CA LEU A 89 12.87 -0.35 -4.73
C LEU A 89 11.49 0.19 -5.10
N LEU A 90 10.80 -0.46 -6.02
CA LEU A 90 9.40 -0.17 -6.35
C LEU A 90 8.52 -0.29 -5.10
N VAL A 91 8.62 -1.41 -4.38
CA VAL A 91 7.83 -1.64 -3.16
C VAL A 91 8.10 -0.55 -2.11
N VAL A 92 9.36 -0.20 -1.86
CA VAL A 92 9.70 0.88 -0.92
C VAL A 92 9.13 2.22 -1.39
N GLY A 93 9.21 2.54 -2.69
CA GLY A 93 8.60 3.74 -3.27
C GLY A 93 7.09 3.80 -3.03
N LEU A 94 6.38 2.69 -3.25
CA LEU A 94 4.95 2.59 -2.99
C LEU A 94 4.61 2.73 -1.50
N VAL A 95 5.45 2.20 -0.59
CA VAL A 95 5.30 2.40 0.86
C VAL A 95 5.45 3.88 1.23
N VAL A 96 6.40 4.61 0.63
CA VAL A 96 6.54 6.06 0.84
C VAL A 96 5.29 6.79 0.36
N VAL A 97 4.75 6.45 -0.81
CA VAL A 97 3.49 7.00 -1.32
C VAL A 97 2.35 6.78 -0.31
N CYS A 98 2.23 5.57 0.26
CA CYS A 98 1.24 5.28 1.30
C CYS A 98 1.40 6.17 2.53
N GLY A 99 2.64 6.35 3.01
CA GLY A 99 2.95 7.22 4.14
C GLY A 99 2.59 8.69 3.88
N LEU A 100 2.68 9.16 2.63
CA LEU A 100 2.27 10.50 2.22
C LEU A 100 0.75 10.65 2.16
N LEU A 101 0.02 9.62 1.72
CA LEU A 101 -1.45 9.61 1.67
C LEU A 101 -2.11 9.75 3.05
N ASP A 102 -1.44 9.26 4.09
CA ASP A 102 -1.91 9.31 5.48
C ASP A 102 -1.52 10.61 6.20
N ARG A 103 -0.61 11.42 5.63
CA ARG A 103 -0.07 12.67 6.21
C ARG A 103 -0.72 13.97 5.72
N CYS A 104 -1.79 13.91 4.92
CA CYS A 104 -2.64 15.09 4.74
C CYS A 104 -3.41 15.35 6.05
N ILE A 105 -2.75 16.12 6.93
CA ILE A 105 -3.28 16.82 8.10
C ILE A 105 -4.33 17.83 7.64
#